data_AF-A0A932PBV3-F1
#
_entry.id   AF-A0A932PBV3-F1
#
_cell.length_a   1.000
_cell.length_b   1.000
_cell.length_c   1.000
_cell.angle_alpha   90.00
_cell.angle_beta   90.00
_cell.angle_gamma   90.00
#
_symmetry.space_group_name_H-M   'P 1'
#
loop_
_entity.id
_entity.type
_entity.pdbx_description
1 polymer ?
#
loop_
_entity_poly.entity_id
_entity_poly.type
_entity_poly.pdbx_seq_one_letter_code
_entity_poly.pdbx_strand_id
1 'polypeptide(L)' 'MAIYTQTVTRLIDEFAKLPGIGRKTAERLADYILRATEEE' A
#
# COMPACT_ATOMS: atom_id res chain seq x y z
N MET A 1 -11.30 7.67 -7.99
CA MET A 1 -9.86 7.69 -7.66
C MET A 1 -9.77 8.14 -6.21
N ALA A 2 -9.38 7.27 -5.28
CA ALA A 2 -9.14 7.72 -3.92
C ALA A 2 -7.94 8.68 -3.94
N ILE A 3 -8.08 9.84 -3.30
CA ILE A 3 -6.97 10.79 -3.17
C ILE A 3 -6.15 10.31 -1.96
N TYR A 4 -5.07 9.59 -2.24
CA TYR A 4 -4.12 9.16 -1.21
C TYR A 4 -3.20 10.33 -0.85
N THR A 5 -2.76 10.37 0.41
CA THR A 5 -1.67 11.27 0.79
C THR A 5 -0.39 10.87 0.06
N GLN A 6 0.55 11.81 -0.06
CA GLN A 6 1.84 11.56 -0.72
C GLN A 6 2.59 10.37 -0.08
N THR A 7 2.48 10.22 1.25
CA THR A 7 3.12 9.12 2.00
C THR A 7 2.54 7.77 1.63
N VAL A 8 1.20 7.66 1.53
CA VAL A 8 0.53 6.41 1.15
C VAL A 8 0.81 6.05 -0.30
N THR A 9 0.85 7.05 -1.19
CA THR A 9 1.21 6.84 -2.61
C THR A 9 2.63 6.27 -2.73
N ARG A 10 3.59 6.80 -1.98
CA ARG A 10 4.96 6.28 -1.97
C ARG A 10 5.02 4.84 -1.44
N LEU A 11 4.25 4.52 -0.40
CA LEU A 11 4.17 3.15 0.14
C LEU A 11 3.63 2.17 -0.92
N ILE A 12 2.57 2.54 -1.62
CA ILE A 12 1.98 1.74 -2.71
C ILE A 12 2.99 1.53 -3.83
N ASP A 13 3.72 2.57 -4.24
CA ASP A 13 4.72 2.47 -5.29
C ASP A 13 5.91 1.58 -4.89
N GLU A 14 6.33 1.58 -3.62
CA GLU A 14 7.35 0.64 -3.13
C GLU A 14 6.85 -0.82 -3.13
N PHE A 15 5.62 -1.07 -2.70
CA PHE A 15 5.04 -2.42 -2.78
C PHE A 15 4.90 -2.92 -4.21
N ALA A 16 4.57 -2.04 -5.16
CA ALA A 16 4.45 -2.40 -6.57
C ALA A 16 5.78 -2.75 -7.25
N LYS A 17 6.93 -2.46 -6.62
CA LYS A 17 8.26 -2.88 -7.12
C LYS A 17 8.58 -4.34 -6.79
N LEU A 18 7.84 -4.96 -5.87
CA LEU A 18 8.08 -6.34 -5.47
C LEU A 18 7.66 -7.31 -6.59
N PRO A 19 8.45 -8.37 -6.86
CA PRO A 19 8.13 -9.32 -7.91
C PRO A 19 6.79 -10.00 -7.62
N GLY A 20 5.85 -9.94 -8.58
CA GLY A 20 4.51 -10.52 -8.44
C GLY A 20 3.47 -9.63 -7.76
N ILE A 21 3.83 -8.40 -7.34
CA ILE A 21 2.89 -7.43 -6.76
C ILE A 21 2.57 -6.32 -7.76
N GLY A 22 1.36 -6.34 -8.30
CA GLY A 22 0.85 -5.24 -9.14
C GLY A 22 0.26 -4.10 -8.32
N ARG A 23 0.08 -2.93 -8.95
CA ARG A 23 -0.43 -1.70 -8.29
C ARG A 23 -1.72 -1.91 -7.48
N LYS A 24 -2.70 -2.65 -8.01
CA LYS A 24 -3.96 -2.96 -7.31
C LYS A 24 -3.76 -3.86 -6.08
N THR A 25 -2.73 -4.70 -6.09
CA THR A 25 -2.38 -5.53 -4.93
C THR A 25 -1.61 -4.71 -3.90
N ALA A 26 -0.68 -3.86 -4.35
CA ALA A 26 0.04 -2.91 -3.52
C ALA A 26 -0.90 -1.93 -2.78
N GLU A 27 -1.93 -1.41 -3.45
CA GLU A 27 -2.99 -0.60 -2.83
C GLU A 27 -3.68 -1.34 -1.69
N ARG A 28 -4.05 -2.62 -1.90
CA ARG A 28 -4.68 -3.44 -0.86
C ARG A 28 -3.77 -3.72 0.33
N LEU A 29 -2.48 -3.94 0.06
CA LEU A 29 -1.48 -4.16 1.12
C LEU A 29 -1.29 -2.90 1.96
N ALA A 30 -1.20 -1.74 1.33
CA ALA A 30 -1.14 -0.47 2.04
C ALA A 30 -2.40 -0.25 2.90
N ASP A 31 -3.59 -0.50 2.35
CA ASP A 31 -4.85 -0.40 3.10
C ASP A 31 -4.94 -1.39 4.27
N TYR A 32 -4.41 -2.61 4.10
CA TYR A 32 -4.35 -3.62 5.17
C TYR A 32 -3.45 -3.15 6.32
N ILE A 33 -2.22 -2.71 6.03
CA ILE A 33 -1.26 -2.25 7.05
C ILE A 33 -1.78 -1.02 7.79
N LEU A 34 -2.41 -0.07 7.08
CA LEU A 34 -3.00 1.12 7.72
C LEU A 34 -4.16 0.79 8.68
N ARG A 35 -4.73 -0.40 8.57
CA ARG A 35 -5.82 -0.90 9.43
C ARG A 35 -5.34 -1.92 10.46
N ALA A 36 -4.09 -2.37 10.36
CA ALA A 36 -3.48 -3.30 11.31
C ALA A 36 -3.27 -2.61 12.66
N THR A 37 -3.27 -3.39 13.73
CA THR A 37 -2.93 -2.90 15.07
C THR A 37 -1.41 -2.86 15.24
N GLU A 38 -0.88 -2.00 16.12
CA GLU A 38 0.58 -1.87 16.34
C GLU A 38 1.28 -3.18 16.78
N GLU A 39 0.52 -4.15 17.30
CA GLU A 39 1.04 -5.45 17.73
C GLU A 39 1.12 -6.50 16.60
N GLU A 40 0.64 -6.17 15.39
CA GLU A 40 0.79 -6.94 14.14
C GLU A 40 1.86 -6.34 13.22
#